data_AF-A0A9D4T350-F1
#
_entry.id   AF-A0A9D4T350-F1
#
_cell.length_a   1.000
_cell.length_b   1.000
_cell.length_c   1.000
_cell.angle_alpha   90.00
_cell.angle_beta   90.00
_cell.angle_gamma   90.00
#
_symmetry.space_group_name_H-M   'P 1'
#
loop_
_entity.id
_entity.type
_entity.pdbx_description
1 polymer ?
#
loop_
_entity_poly.entity_id
_entity_poly.type
_entity_poly.pdbx_seq_one_letter_code
_entity_poly.pdbx_strand_id
1 'polypeptide(L)'
;MMACSSASEGHLNVKAFREWHRQANILTEVLWNDVRGSLPPKKKKTDVPEGRLLILEGANVDKRHQEVLKCGPKYCVEPRLSIVDKLALTRDIARSVPEKEKERCVVECVDVVAKVEKLFEKPMPFIAVVWSTASPFERVFTDNGSSPSSLPHE
;
A
#
# COMPACT_ATOMS: atom_id res chain seq x y z
N MET A 1 -4.97 39.82 -6.75
CA MET A 1 -3.61 39.45 -7.20
C MET A 1 -2.71 39.55 -5.97
N MET A 2 -2.48 38.44 -5.26
CA MET A 2 -1.61 38.42 -4.07
C MET A 2 -0.17 38.25 -4.53
N ALA A 3 0.67 39.25 -4.25
CA ALA A 3 2.10 39.16 -4.44
C ALA A 3 2.69 38.36 -3.26
N CYS A 4 3.13 37.13 -3.52
CA CYS A 4 3.97 36.40 -2.58
C CYS A 4 5.36 37.07 -2.56
N SER A 5 5.63 37.82 -1.49
CA SER A 5 6.95 38.36 -1.19
C SER A 5 7.93 37.20 -0.98
N SER A 6 8.81 37.00 -1.94
CA SER A 6 9.95 36.09 -1.83
C SER A 6 11.23 36.89 -1.72
N ALA A 7 12.10 36.46 -0.80
CA ALA A 7 13.52 36.80 -0.64
C ALA A 7 13.85 37.86 0.43
N SER A 8 14.08 37.38 1.67
CA SER A 8 15.32 37.66 2.44
C SER A 8 15.35 36.96 3.82
N GLU A 9 14.25 36.35 4.28
CA GLU A 9 14.15 35.74 5.63
C GLU A 9 14.62 34.27 5.73
N GLY A 10 15.37 33.76 4.76
CA GLY A 10 15.72 32.33 4.69
C GLY A 10 16.61 31.84 5.85
N HIS A 11 17.48 32.68 6.41
CA HIS A 11 18.50 32.23 7.35
C HIS A 11 18.02 32.19 8.82
N LEU A 12 17.07 33.05 9.20
CA LEU A 12 16.44 33.03 10.53
C LEU A 12 15.40 31.90 10.62
N ASN A 13 14.68 31.63 9.52
CA ASN A 13 13.73 30.53 9.45
C ASN A 13 14.37 29.15 9.58
N VAL A 14 15.61 28.95 9.09
CA VAL A 14 16.30 27.67 9.27
C VAL A 14 16.66 27.40 10.73
N LYS A 15 17.07 28.43 11.49
CA LYS A 15 17.38 28.27 12.93
C LYS A 15 16.11 28.00 13.74
N ALA A 16 15.04 28.77 13.48
CA ALA A 16 13.74 28.55 14.10
C ALA A 16 13.24 27.13 13.76
N PHE A 17 13.18 26.76 12.49
CA PHE A 17 12.74 25.43 12.06
C PHE A 17 13.54 24.29 12.72
N ARG A 18 14.87 24.42 12.83
CA ARG A 18 15.70 23.42 13.52
C ARG A 18 15.35 23.29 15.01
N GLU A 19 15.13 24.41 15.69
CA GLU A 19 14.75 24.37 17.11
C GLU A 19 13.35 23.78 17.29
N TRP A 20 12.40 24.13 16.45
CA TRP A 20 11.05 23.56 16.46
C TRP A 20 11.08 22.05 16.18
N HIS A 21 11.89 21.61 15.21
CA HIS A 21 12.10 20.20 14.94
C HIS A 21 12.73 19.47 16.13
N ARG A 22 13.69 20.11 16.81
CA ARG A 22 14.32 19.54 18.02
C ARG A 22 13.29 19.36 19.12
N GLN A 23 12.45 20.36 19.37
CA GLN A 23 11.38 20.31 20.37
C GLN A 23 10.32 19.26 20.00
N ALA A 24 9.93 19.16 18.73
CA ALA A 24 9.01 18.14 18.26
C ALA A 24 9.56 16.73 18.49
N ASN A 25 10.85 16.49 18.23
CA ASN A 25 11.48 15.20 18.50
C ASN A 25 11.46 14.88 20.00
N ILE A 26 11.85 15.84 20.86
CA ILE A 26 11.83 15.64 22.31
C ILE A 26 10.42 15.33 22.81
N LEU A 27 9.42 16.09 22.36
CA LEU A 27 8.03 15.88 22.73
C LEU A 27 7.51 14.52 22.25
N THR A 28 7.88 14.11 21.04
CA THR A 28 7.52 12.80 20.49
C THR A 28 8.09 11.68 21.34
N GLU A 29 9.35 11.78 21.77
CA GLU A 29 9.97 10.78 22.66
C GLU A 29 9.29 10.73 24.03
N VAL A 30 8.95 11.88 24.61
CA VAL A 30 8.21 11.93 25.89
C VAL A 30 6.84 11.27 25.75
N LEU A 31 6.05 11.70 24.77
CA LEU A 31 4.73 11.13 24.49
C LEU A 31 4.81 9.64 24.19
N TRP A 32 5.83 9.21 23.45
CA TRP A 32 6.03 7.80 23.16
C TRP A 32 6.31 7.02 24.44
N ASN A 33 7.18 7.51 25.33
CA ASN A 33 7.48 6.83 26.59
C ASN A 33 6.26 6.75 27.52
N ASP A 34 5.43 7.79 27.56
CA ASP A 34 4.20 7.81 28.35
C ASP A 34 3.15 6.82 27.80
N VAL A 35 2.95 6.82 26.47
CA VAL A 35 1.91 6.00 25.84
C VAL A 35 2.35 4.54 25.69
N ARG A 36 3.64 4.26 25.46
CA ARG A 36 4.14 2.91 25.13
C ARG A 36 3.81 1.86 26.18
N GLY A 37 3.79 2.24 27.47
CA GLY A 37 3.40 1.33 28.56
C GLY A 37 1.91 0.96 28.55
N SER A 38 1.07 1.84 28.00
CA SER A 38 -0.38 1.62 27.86
C SER A 38 -0.75 0.91 26.55
N LEU A 39 0.17 0.84 25.59
CA LEU A 39 -0.07 0.13 24.35
C LEU A 39 -0.20 -1.38 24.63
N PRO A 40 -1.16 -2.07 24.01
CA PRO A 40 -1.30 -3.50 24.16
C PRO A 40 0.04 -4.17 23.80
N PRO A 41 0.52 -5.13 24.63
CA PRO A 41 1.79 -5.80 24.36
C PRO A 41 1.77 -6.37 22.95
N LYS A 42 2.89 -6.29 22.23
CA LYS A 42 3.05 -6.91 20.91
C LYS A 42 2.52 -8.33 21.01
N LYS A 43 1.35 -8.57 20.46
CA LYS A 43 0.78 -9.92 20.39
C LYS A 43 1.86 -10.78 19.72
N LYS A 44 2.25 -11.90 20.34
CA LYS A 44 3.05 -12.95 19.69
C LYS A 44 2.53 -13.05 18.27
N LYS A 45 3.41 -12.97 17.24
CA LYS A 45 3.06 -13.05 15.81
C LYS A 45 1.94 -14.08 15.67
N THR A 46 0.73 -13.57 15.68
CA THR A 46 -0.47 -14.37 15.47
C THR A 46 -0.46 -14.47 13.97
N ASP A 47 -0.53 -15.68 13.44
CA ASP A 47 -0.58 -15.92 12.00
C ASP A 47 -1.45 -14.83 11.39
N VAL A 48 -0.85 -14.05 10.49
CA VAL A 48 -1.51 -12.90 9.89
C VAL A 48 -2.82 -13.45 9.36
N PRO A 49 -3.99 -13.02 9.86
CA PRO A 49 -5.25 -13.62 9.48
C PRO A 49 -5.37 -13.42 7.97
N GLU A 50 -5.26 -14.51 7.22
CA GLU A 50 -5.44 -14.48 5.77
C GLU A 50 -6.82 -13.87 5.51
N GLY A 51 -6.87 -12.81 4.71
CA GLY A 51 -8.12 -12.17 4.38
C GLY A 51 -9.01 -13.17 3.65
N ARG A 52 -10.27 -13.32 4.07
CA ARG A 52 -11.25 -14.12 3.33
C ARG A 52 -11.71 -13.33 2.11
N LEU A 53 -11.23 -13.71 0.93
CA LEU A 53 -11.74 -13.19 -0.35
C LEU A 53 -13.14 -13.78 -0.61
N LEU A 54 -14.15 -12.91 -0.69
CA LEU A 54 -15.49 -13.28 -1.15
C LEU A 54 -15.62 -12.83 -2.60
N ILE A 55 -15.75 -13.80 -3.52
CA ILE A 55 -16.04 -13.53 -4.93
C ILE A 55 -17.56 -13.49 -5.05
N LEU A 56 -18.11 -12.32 -5.36
CA LEU A 56 -19.55 -12.18 -5.63
C LEU A 56 -19.89 -12.85 -6.97
N GLU A 57 -21.05 -13.50 -7.04
CA GLU A 57 -21.44 -14.41 -8.13
C GLU A 57 -21.26 -13.81 -9.52
N GLY A 58 -20.59 -14.56 -10.41
CA GLY A 58 -20.43 -14.23 -11.83
C GLY A 58 -19.06 -13.66 -12.24
N ALA A 59 -18.20 -13.26 -11.29
CA ALA A 59 -16.88 -12.75 -11.61
C ALA A 59 -15.80 -13.84 -11.58
N ASN A 60 -15.16 -14.12 -12.72
CA ASN A 60 -13.96 -14.95 -12.76
C ASN A 60 -12.73 -14.11 -12.40
N VAL A 61 -12.25 -14.25 -11.17
CA VAL A 61 -10.98 -13.66 -10.73
C VAL A 61 -9.87 -14.69 -10.93
N ASP A 62 -8.86 -14.36 -11.73
CA ASP A 62 -7.71 -15.23 -11.95
C ASP A 62 -7.00 -15.60 -10.63
N LYS A 63 -6.53 -16.85 -10.51
CA LYS A 63 -5.96 -17.41 -9.27
C LYS A 63 -4.84 -16.54 -8.70
N ARG A 64 -4.02 -15.98 -9.59
CA ARG A 64 -2.94 -15.07 -9.22
C ARG A 64 -3.43 -13.80 -8.53
N HIS A 65 -4.53 -13.22 -9.00
CA HIS A 65 -5.13 -12.05 -8.35
C HIS A 65 -5.79 -12.44 -7.02
N GLN A 66 -6.35 -13.64 -6.91
CA GLN A 66 -6.88 -14.13 -5.63
C GLN A 66 -5.79 -14.25 -4.57
N GLU A 67 -4.60 -14.74 -4.92
CA GLU A 67 -3.44 -14.82 -4.01
C GLU A 67 -3.02 -13.44 -3.51
N VAL A 68 -2.95 -12.44 -4.39
CA VAL A 68 -2.62 -11.06 -4.01
C VAL A 68 -3.70 -10.44 -3.13
N LEU A 69 -4.98 -10.67 -3.45
CA LEU A 69 -6.11 -10.13 -2.69
C LEU A 69 -6.21 -10.74 -1.28
N LYS A 70 -5.76 -11.98 -1.07
CA LYS A 70 -5.68 -12.62 0.26
C LYS A 70 -4.70 -11.93 1.21
N CYS A 71 -3.65 -11.31 0.68
CA CYS A 71 -2.69 -10.52 1.46
C CYS A 71 -3.32 -9.22 2.01
N GLY A 72 -4.49 -8.82 1.49
CA GLY A 72 -5.26 -7.66 1.93
C GLY A 72 -5.06 -6.42 1.04
N PRO A 73 -5.85 -5.36 1.28
CA PRO A 73 -5.95 -4.17 0.41
C PRO A 73 -4.62 -3.44 0.19
N LYS A 74 -3.68 -3.57 1.13
CA LYS A 74 -2.34 -2.95 1.06
C LYS A 74 -1.45 -3.58 -0.01
N TYR A 75 -1.75 -4.81 -0.42
CA TYR A 75 -0.97 -5.58 -1.40
C TYR A 75 -1.62 -5.59 -2.79
N CYS A 76 -2.79 -4.97 -2.95
CA CYS A 76 -3.50 -4.88 -4.23
C CYS A 76 -2.78 -3.99 -5.26
N VAL A 77 -1.79 -3.22 -4.82
CA VAL A 77 -1.02 -2.30 -5.66
C VAL A 77 0.46 -2.55 -5.45
N GLU A 78 0.93 -3.78 -5.67
CA GLU A 78 2.35 -3.93 -5.96
C GLU A 78 2.61 -3.25 -7.31
N PRO A 79 3.38 -2.14 -7.36
CA PRO A 79 3.61 -1.47 -8.63
C PRO A 79 4.33 -2.45 -9.55
N ARG A 80 3.72 -2.73 -10.70
CA ARG A 80 4.37 -3.49 -11.78
C ARG A 80 5.46 -2.61 -12.38
N LEU A 81 6.58 -2.53 -11.69
CA LEU A 81 7.76 -1.82 -12.14
C LEU A 81 8.39 -2.61 -13.29
N SER A 82 8.81 -1.92 -14.35
CA SER A 82 9.64 -2.54 -15.38
C SER A 82 10.98 -2.97 -14.77
N ILE A 83 11.73 -3.85 -15.45
CA ILE A 83 13.08 -4.24 -15.01
C ILE A 83 13.95 -3.00 -14.80
N VAL A 84 13.86 -2.05 -15.72
CA VAL A 84 14.62 -0.81 -15.67
C VAL A 84 14.24 0.00 -14.43
N ASP A 85 12.95 0.08 -14.11
CA ASP A 85 12.48 0.79 -12.91
C ASP A 85 12.89 0.08 -11.61
N LYS A 86 12.87 -1.26 -11.57
CA LYS A 86 13.36 -2.05 -10.43
C LYS A 86 14.85 -1.81 -10.19
N LEU A 87 15.64 -1.73 -11.26
CA LEU A 87 17.07 -1.42 -11.18
C LEU A 87 17.33 0.05 -10.80
N ALA A 88 16.52 0.97 -11.30
CA ALA A 88 16.58 2.38 -10.91
C ALA A 88 16.28 2.54 -9.40
N LEU A 89 15.27 1.84 -8.90
CA LEU A 89 14.94 1.80 -7.47
C LEU A 89 16.08 1.23 -6.64
N THR A 90 16.69 0.13 -7.09
CA THR A 90 17.89 -0.45 -6.45
C THR A 90 19.00 0.59 -6.32
N ARG A 91 19.26 1.36 -7.37
CA ARG A 91 20.27 2.43 -7.38
C ARG A 91 19.93 3.53 -6.37
N ASP A 92 18.67 3.93 -6.27
CA ASP A 92 18.24 4.98 -5.35
C ASP A 92 18.31 4.52 -3.89
N ILE A 93 17.98 3.25 -3.61
CA ILE A 93 18.19 2.64 -2.29
C ILE A 93 19.68 2.64 -1.94
N ALA A 94 20.54 2.15 -2.84
CA ALA A 94 21.98 2.09 -2.61
C ALA A 94 22.62 3.47 -2.35
N ARG A 95 22.05 4.56 -2.87
CA ARG A 95 22.50 5.93 -2.58
C ARG A 95 22.28 6.35 -1.12
N SER A 96 21.25 5.82 -0.48
CA SER A 96 20.90 6.10 0.92
C SER A 96 21.67 5.25 1.95
N VAL A 97 22.34 4.20 1.49
CA VAL A 97 23.07 3.23 2.33
C VAL A 97 24.49 3.73 2.64
N PRO A 98 25.04 3.49 3.85
CA PRO A 98 26.43 3.81 4.18
C PRO A 98 27.43 3.18 3.19
N GLU A 99 28.51 3.89 2.87
CA GLU A 99 29.45 3.49 1.81
C GLU A 99 30.05 2.09 1.99
N LYS A 100 30.26 1.67 3.24
CA LYS A 100 30.74 0.33 3.60
C LYS A 100 29.78 -0.81 3.24
N GLU A 101 28.49 -0.51 3.11
CA GLU A 101 27.42 -1.50 2.87
C GLU A 101 26.84 -1.40 1.44
N LYS A 102 27.23 -0.39 0.66
CA LYS A 102 26.68 -0.15 -0.68
C LYS A 102 26.87 -1.32 -1.63
N GLU A 103 28.07 -1.89 -1.67
CA GLU A 103 28.38 -3.01 -2.57
C GLU A 103 27.49 -4.21 -2.26
N ARG A 104 27.37 -4.57 -0.98
CA ARG A 104 26.50 -5.64 -0.52
C ARG A 104 25.02 -5.37 -0.84
N CYS A 105 24.54 -4.15 -0.60
CA CYS A 105 23.17 -3.76 -0.91
C CYS A 105 22.87 -3.90 -2.41
N VAL A 106 23.78 -3.45 -3.29
CA VAL A 106 23.60 -3.57 -4.74
C VAL A 106 23.54 -5.04 -5.17
N VAL A 107 24.45 -5.88 -4.66
CA VAL A 107 24.49 -7.32 -4.99
C VAL A 107 23.19 -8.01 -4.56
N GLU A 108 22.73 -7.78 -3.34
CA GLU A 108 21.49 -8.38 -2.83
C GLU A 108 20.26 -7.92 -3.62
N CYS A 109 20.15 -6.63 -3.92
CA CYS A 109 19.02 -6.10 -4.69
C CYS A 109 19.00 -6.61 -6.14
N VAL A 110 20.16 -6.68 -6.81
CA VAL A 110 20.26 -7.18 -8.19
C VAL A 110 19.94 -8.68 -8.26
N ASP A 111 20.39 -9.47 -7.29
CA ASP A 111 20.08 -10.90 -7.20
C ASP A 111 18.57 -11.15 -7.06
N VAL A 112 17.88 -10.33 -6.25
CA VAL A 112 16.41 -10.39 -6.12
C VAL A 112 15.72 -10.05 -7.45
N VAL A 113 16.14 -8.98 -8.14
CA VAL A 113 15.56 -8.62 -9.45
C VAL A 113 15.74 -9.74 -10.46
N ALA A 114 16.95 -10.33 -10.54
CA ALA A 114 17.26 -11.42 -11.47
C ALA A 114 16.43 -12.69 -11.18
N LYS A 115 16.20 -13.01 -9.91
CA LYS A 115 15.35 -14.15 -9.50
C LYS A 115 13.88 -13.93 -9.85
N VAL A 116 13.38 -12.71 -9.69
CA VAL A 116 12.00 -12.37 -10.04
C VAL A 116 11.78 -12.47 -11.55
N GLU A 117 12.71 -12.01 -12.39
CA GLU A 117 12.54 -12.07 -13.84
C GLU A 117 12.46 -13.51 -14.39
N LYS A 118 13.24 -14.44 -13.82
CA LYS A 118 13.16 -15.86 -14.18
C LYS A 118 11.79 -16.50 -13.91
N LEU A 119 10.97 -15.88 -13.04
CA LEU A 119 9.62 -16.36 -12.73
C LEU A 119 8.54 -15.79 -13.66
N PHE A 120 8.87 -14.81 -14.50
CA PHE A 120 7.89 -14.00 -15.27
C PHE A 120 7.98 -14.15 -16.80
N GLU A 121 8.71 -15.13 -17.33
CA GLU A 121 8.85 -15.38 -18.79
C GLU A 121 7.53 -15.68 -19.55
N LYS A 122 6.36 -15.73 -18.89
CA LYS A 122 5.07 -15.84 -19.58
C LYS A 122 4.38 -14.47 -19.70
N PRO A 123 4.16 -13.95 -20.93
CA PRO A 123 3.48 -12.69 -21.13
C PRO A 123 2.00 -12.81 -20.71
N MET A 124 1.53 -11.89 -19.89
CA MET A 124 0.13 -11.80 -19.45
C MET A 124 -0.60 -10.66 -20.17
N PRO A 125 -1.88 -10.83 -20.54
CA PRO A 125 -2.69 -9.76 -21.08
C PRO A 125 -2.97 -8.68 -20.02
N PHE A 126 -3.00 -7.43 -20.48
CA PHE A 126 -3.23 -6.24 -19.67
C PHE A 126 -4.73 -6.12 -19.37
N ILE A 127 -5.13 -6.15 -18.10
CA ILE A 127 -6.51 -5.83 -17.69
C ILE A 127 -6.44 -4.74 -16.63
N ALA A 128 -7.00 -3.57 -16.94
CA ALA A 128 -7.15 -2.45 -16.01
C ALA A 128 -8.40 -2.67 -15.15
N VAL A 129 -8.25 -2.59 -13.82
CA VAL A 129 -9.36 -2.62 -12.88
C VAL A 129 -9.63 -1.20 -12.40
N VAL A 130 -10.76 -0.64 -12.82
CA VAL A 130 -11.26 0.67 -12.34
C VAL A 130 -12.03 0.44 -11.05
N TRP A 131 -11.65 1.13 -9.97
CA TRP A 131 -12.39 1.13 -8.72
C TRP A 131 -13.40 2.28 -8.72
N SER A 132 -14.69 1.96 -8.57
CA SER A 132 -15.76 2.94 -8.37
C SER A 132 -15.88 3.26 -6.89
N THR A 133 -15.65 4.51 -6.52
CA THR A 133 -15.92 5.03 -5.17
C THR A 133 -17.39 5.43 -5.07
N ALA A 134 -18.30 4.45 -5.06
CA ALA A 134 -19.68 4.71 -4.67
C ALA A 134 -19.79 4.60 -3.14
N SER A 135 -20.00 5.75 -2.51
CA SER A 135 -20.29 5.92 -1.08
C SER A 135 -21.52 5.08 -0.67
N PRO A 136 -21.54 4.47 0.53
CA PRO A 136 -22.68 3.72 1.03
C PRO A 136 -23.64 4.67 1.76
N PHE A 137 -24.82 4.93 1.18
CA PHE A 137 -25.93 5.51 1.94
C PHE A 137 -27.27 4.99 1.41
N GLU A 138 -27.91 4.17 2.25
CA GLU A 138 -29.34 3.79 2.34
C GLU A 138 -30.09 3.38 1.04
N ARG A 139 -30.89 2.32 1.00
CA ARG A 139 -31.99 2.07 1.94
C ARG A 139 -32.53 0.65 1.74
N VAL A 140 -32.80 -0.01 2.85
CA VAL A 140 -33.65 -1.20 2.93
C VAL A 140 -35.04 -0.85 2.42
N PHE A 141 -35.56 -1.65 1.50
CA PHE A 141 -37.00 -1.90 1.36
C PHE A 141 -37.18 -3.39 1.07
N THR A 142 -37.35 -4.15 2.14
CA THR A 142 -38.14 -5.37 2.09
C THR A 142 -39.59 -4.93 2.13
N ASP A 143 -40.35 -5.16 1.06
CA ASP A 143 -41.75 -5.50 1.27
C ASP A 143 -42.19 -6.62 0.33
N ASN A 144 -42.96 -7.51 0.95
CA ASN A 144 -43.39 -8.80 0.47
C ASN A 144 -44.48 -8.65 -0.60
N GLY A 145 -44.42 -9.49 -1.63
CA GLY A 145 -45.44 -9.51 -2.68
C GLY A 145 -45.50 -10.85 -3.41
N SER A 146 -45.90 -11.89 -2.67
CA SER A 146 -46.86 -12.92 -3.09
C SER A 146 -46.70 -13.60 -4.47
N SER A 147 -46.05 -14.77 -4.43
CA SER A 147 -46.53 -16.07 -4.97
C SER A 147 -46.76 -16.34 -6.47
N PRO A 148 -46.70 -17.63 -6.89
CA PRO A 148 -46.43 -18.05 -8.27
C PRO A 148 -47.69 -18.49 -9.04
N SER A 149 -47.67 -18.40 -10.37
CA SER A 149 -48.67 -19.02 -11.24
C SER A 149 -48.02 -19.73 -12.43
N SER A 150 -48.10 -21.08 -12.40
CA SER A 150 -48.58 -22.00 -13.47
C SER A 150 -48.79 -21.40 -14.88
N LEU A 151 -48.50 -22.00 -16.04
CA LEU A 151 -48.30 -23.37 -16.57
C LEU A 151 -47.73 -23.21 -18.02
N PRO A 152 -47.22 -24.27 -18.68
CA PRO A 152 -46.86 -24.23 -20.11
C PRO A 152 -48.08 -24.49 -21.01
N HIS A 153 -48.15 -23.79 -22.14
CA HIS A 153 -49.00 -24.17 -23.27
C HIS A 153 -48.14 -24.83 -24.35
N GLU A 154 -48.76 -25.85 -24.95
CA GLU A 154 -48.29 -26.81 -25.97
C GLU A 154 -47.47 -26.25 -27.14
#